data_AF-A0A969BVF4-F1
#
_entry.id   AF-A0A969BVF4-F1
#
_cell.length_a   1.000
_cell.length_b   1.000
_cell.length_c   1.000
_cell.angle_alpha   90.00
_cell.angle_beta   90.00
_cell.angle_gamma   90.00
#
_symmetry.space_group_name_H-M   'P 1'
#
loop_
_entity.id
_entity.type
_entity.pdbx_description
1 polymer ?
#
loop_
_entity_poly.entity_id
_entity_poly.type
_entity_poly.pdbx_seq_one_letter_code
_entity_poly.pdbx_strand_id
1 'polypeptide(L)'
;ATFCGDAADPQSLVDTEPLRISFYKSVATFVRAYAEVAQNLTEAGYSDAEAAALQQEVAFYSDTRNAIKKHSGEELDIKPFEADMRHLLNTYIQADPAADHGRFGARCR
;
A
#
# COMPACT_ATOMS: atom_id res chain seq x y z
N ALA A 1 6.27 -16.90 1.10
CA ALA A 1 4.93 -17.02 0.52
C ALA A 1 4.54 -15.68 -0.07
N THR A 2 4.15 -15.66 -1.34
CA THR A 2 3.62 -14.49 -2.06
C THR A 2 2.20 -14.20 -1.58
N PHE A 3 1.76 -12.93 -1.62
CA PHE A 3 0.40 -12.53 -1.21
C PHE A 3 -0.73 -13.20 -2.02
N CYS A 4 -0.42 -13.72 -3.20
CA CYS A 4 -1.35 -14.43 -4.08
C CYS A 4 -1.09 -15.95 -4.13
N GLY A 5 -0.13 -16.45 -3.33
CA GLY A 5 0.28 -17.85 -3.33
C GLY A 5 0.95 -18.29 -4.65
N ASP A 6 0.94 -19.61 -4.92
CA ASP A 6 1.54 -20.21 -6.11
C ASP A 6 0.56 -20.19 -7.29
N ALA A 7 0.99 -19.67 -8.44
CA ALA A 7 0.18 -19.61 -9.65
C ALA A 7 -0.12 -21.01 -10.25
N ALA A 8 0.67 -22.02 -9.89
CA ALA A 8 0.44 -23.41 -10.28
C ALA A 8 -0.68 -24.10 -9.47
N ASP A 9 -1.12 -23.49 -8.37
CA ASP A 9 -2.13 -24.04 -7.47
C ASP A 9 -3.42 -23.17 -7.48
N PRO A 10 -4.54 -23.68 -8.01
CA PRO A 10 -5.80 -22.95 -8.02
C PRO A 10 -6.37 -22.61 -6.63
N GLN A 11 -5.96 -23.28 -5.55
CA GLN A 11 -6.44 -22.99 -4.18
C GLN A 11 -5.59 -21.94 -3.47
N SER A 12 -4.33 -21.75 -3.89
CA SER A 12 -3.40 -20.81 -3.29
C SER A 12 -3.95 -19.38 -3.18
N LEU A 13 -4.74 -18.92 -4.15
CA LEU A 13 -5.36 -17.60 -4.09
C LEU A 13 -6.39 -17.51 -2.96
N VAL A 14 -7.25 -18.52 -2.80
CA VAL A 14 -8.26 -18.60 -1.75
C VAL A 14 -7.60 -18.74 -0.37
N ASP A 15 -6.60 -19.61 -0.26
CA ASP A 15 -5.89 -19.86 1.00
C ASP A 15 -5.15 -18.62 1.52
N THR A 16 -4.70 -17.76 0.60
CA THR A 16 -4.01 -16.50 0.93
C THR A 16 -4.95 -15.29 1.05
N GLU A 17 -6.26 -15.46 0.82
CA GLU A 17 -7.25 -14.39 0.94
C GLU A 17 -7.27 -13.72 2.32
N PRO A 18 -7.24 -14.46 3.45
CA PRO A 18 -7.23 -13.83 4.78
C PRO A 18 -6.00 -12.94 5.01
N LEU A 19 -4.86 -13.31 4.44
CA LEU A 19 -3.63 -12.52 4.49
C LEU A 19 -3.79 -11.20 3.70
N ARG A 20 -4.34 -11.25 2.48
CA ARG A 20 -4.60 -10.05 1.68
C ARG A 20 -5.61 -9.13 2.36
N ILE A 21 -6.71 -9.67 2.89
CA ILE A 21 -7.71 -8.89 3.63
C ILE A 21 -7.08 -8.19 4.83
N SER A 22 -6.29 -8.92 5.62
CA SER A 22 -5.60 -8.35 6.78
C SER A 22 -4.66 -7.22 6.36
N PHE A 23 -3.83 -7.45 5.34
CA PHE A 23 -2.92 -6.44 4.81
C PHE A 23 -3.66 -5.19 4.32
N TYR A 24 -4.73 -5.36 3.53
CA TYR A 24 -5.50 -4.24 2.99
C TYR A 24 -6.14 -3.39 4.09
N LYS A 25 -6.64 -4.02 5.16
CA LYS A 25 -7.18 -3.33 6.33
C LYS A 25 -6.08 -2.58 7.08
N SER A 26 -4.92 -3.21 7.31
CA SER A 26 -3.80 -2.56 7.99
C SER A 26 -3.28 -1.35 7.23
N VAL A 27 -3.13 -1.43 5.91
CA VAL A 27 -2.72 -0.29 5.07
C VAL A 27 -3.75 0.83 5.17
N ALA A 28 -5.05 0.51 5.10
CA ALA A 28 -6.10 1.54 5.22
C ALA A 28 -6.09 2.22 6.59
N THR A 29 -5.89 1.46 7.68
CA THR A 29 -5.75 2.02 9.03
C THR A 29 -4.51 2.90 9.13
N PHE A 30 -3.38 2.46 8.57
CA PHE A 30 -2.13 3.22 8.60
C PHE A 30 -2.26 4.56 7.86
N VAL A 31 -2.81 4.56 6.64
CA VAL A 31 -3.04 5.77 5.84
C VAL A 31 -3.95 6.75 6.58
N ARG A 32 -5.02 6.27 7.22
CA ARG A 32 -5.92 7.10 8.03
C ARG A 32 -5.21 7.68 9.25
N ALA A 33 -4.50 6.85 10.02
CA ALA A 33 -3.77 7.31 11.20
C ALA A 33 -2.71 8.36 10.86
N TYR A 34 -2.00 8.16 9.75
CA TYR A 34 -1.07 9.15 9.22
C TYR A 34 -1.79 10.45 8.85
N ALA A 35 -2.92 10.37 8.14
CA ALA A 35 -3.67 11.56 7.71
C ALA A 35 -4.17 12.43 8.88
N GLU A 36 -4.51 11.82 10.01
CA GLU A 36 -4.93 12.54 11.23
C GLU A 36 -3.78 13.34 11.87
N VAL A 37 -2.53 12.88 11.74
CA VAL A 37 -1.36 13.52 12.37
C VAL A 37 -0.47 14.29 11.40
N ALA A 38 -0.61 14.08 10.09
CA ALA A 38 0.33 14.57 9.08
C ALA A 38 0.57 16.09 9.14
N GLN A 39 -0.45 16.88 9.50
CA GLN A 39 -0.32 18.34 9.64
C GLN A 39 0.36 18.78 10.95
N ASN A 40 0.45 17.88 11.94
CA ASN A 40 0.92 18.17 13.29
C ASN A 40 2.17 17.34 13.66
N LEU A 41 2.87 16.73 12.69
CA LEU A 41 4.02 15.86 12.95
C LEU A 41 5.14 16.59 13.71
N THR A 42 5.46 17.83 13.32
CA THR A 42 6.46 18.64 14.02
C THR A 42 6.05 18.94 15.47
N GLU A 43 4.76 19.27 15.70
CA GLU A 43 4.22 19.50 17.05
C GLU A 43 4.19 18.23 17.90
N ALA A 44 4.03 17.08 17.26
CA ALA A 44 4.09 15.76 17.89
C ALA A 44 5.54 15.29 18.18
N GLY A 45 6.55 16.09 17.83
CA GLY A 45 7.97 15.84 18.14
C GLY A 45 8.73 15.04 17.08
N TYR A 46 8.14 14.83 15.90
CA TYR A 46 8.86 14.22 14.77
C TYR A 46 9.79 15.25 14.12
N SER A 47 11.00 14.81 13.79
CA SER A 47 11.90 15.56 12.92
C SER A 47 11.42 15.57 11.47
N ASP A 48 11.89 16.53 10.69
CA ASP A 48 11.57 16.59 9.25
C ASP A 48 11.97 15.31 8.50
N ALA A 49 13.06 14.67 8.93
CA ALA A 49 13.51 13.40 8.37
C ALA A 49 12.55 12.24 8.68
N GLU A 50 12.03 12.17 9.90
CA GLU A 50 11.04 11.16 10.29
C GLU A 50 9.69 11.40 9.62
N ALA A 51 9.27 12.67 9.49
CA ALA A 51 8.06 13.03 8.77
C ALA A 51 8.14 12.62 7.28
N ALA A 52 9.28 12.88 6.63
CA ALA A 52 9.53 12.44 5.26
C ALA A 52 9.58 10.91 5.14
N ALA A 53 10.18 10.20 6.10
CA ALA A 53 10.19 8.75 6.13
C ALA A 53 8.77 8.15 6.26
N LEU A 54 7.95 8.70 7.16
CA LEU A 54 6.55 8.28 7.30
C LEU A 54 5.76 8.49 6.01
N GLN A 55 5.93 9.64 5.35
CA GLN A 55 5.29 9.91 4.06
C GLN A 55 5.69 8.87 2.99
N GLN A 56 6.97 8.51 2.92
CA GLN A 56 7.47 7.47 2.02
C GLN A 56 6.91 6.08 2.35
N GLU A 57 6.79 5.72 3.62
CA GLU A 57 6.19 4.45 4.03
C GLU A 57 4.72 4.36 3.64
N VAL A 58 3.94 5.44 3.84
CA VAL A 58 2.53 5.49 3.45
C VAL A 58 2.40 5.32 1.93
N ALA A 59 3.28 5.92 1.13
CA ALA A 59 3.33 5.71 -0.32
C ALA A 59 3.65 4.25 -0.67
N PHE A 60 4.72 3.71 -0.12
CA PHE A 60 5.17 2.35 -0.39
C PHE A 60 4.10 1.29 -0.11
N TYR A 61 3.45 1.35 1.05
CA TYR A 61 2.43 0.37 1.42
C TYR A 61 1.14 0.52 0.60
N SER A 62 0.79 1.75 0.21
CA SER A 62 -0.35 2.02 -0.66
C SER A 62 -0.12 1.47 -2.06
N ASP A 63 1.08 1.67 -2.62
CA ASP A 63 1.46 1.12 -3.92
C ASP A 63 1.55 -0.40 -3.89
N THR A 64 2.13 -0.97 -2.84
CA THR A 64 2.20 -2.42 -2.64
C THR A 64 0.80 -3.03 -2.60
N ARG A 65 -0.14 -2.42 -1.87
CA ARG A 65 -1.55 -2.85 -1.85
C ARG A 65 -2.17 -2.80 -3.25
N ASN A 66 -1.98 -1.73 -3.99
CA ASN A 66 -2.50 -1.58 -5.36
C ASN A 66 -1.90 -2.64 -6.31
N ALA A 67 -0.60 -2.92 -6.19
CA ALA A 67 0.07 -3.94 -6.96
C ALA A 67 -0.47 -5.34 -6.65
N ILE A 68 -0.67 -5.69 -5.38
CA ILE A 68 -1.25 -6.98 -4.98
C ILE A 68 -2.67 -7.12 -5.51
N LYS A 69 -3.52 -6.09 -5.36
CA LYS A 69 -4.90 -6.08 -5.88
C LYS A 69 -4.94 -6.27 -7.40
N LYS A 70 -4.07 -5.57 -8.13
CA LYS A 70 -3.95 -5.72 -9.59
C LYS A 70 -3.48 -7.12 -9.98
N HIS A 71 -2.55 -7.70 -9.22
CA HIS A 71 -1.99 -9.02 -9.50
C HIS A 71 -2.96 -10.15 -9.17
N SER A 72 -3.69 -10.05 -8.05
CA SER A 72 -4.66 -11.07 -7.63
C SER A 72 -5.89 -11.12 -8.55
N GLY A 73 -6.24 -9.98 -9.16
CA GLY A 73 -7.39 -9.89 -10.07
C GLY A 73 -8.75 -10.02 -9.38
N GLU A 74 -8.76 -9.98 -8.04
CA GLU A 74 -9.96 -10.18 -7.23
C GLU A 74 -10.64 -8.86 -6.88
N GLU A 75 -11.96 -8.88 -6.90
CA GLU A 75 -12.81 -7.81 -6.37
C GLU A 75 -13.19 -8.15 -4.92
N LEU A 76 -12.32 -7.85 -3.97
CA LEU A 76 -12.65 -7.98 -2.55
C LEU A 76 -13.57 -6.83 -2.11
N ASP A 77 -14.58 -7.13 -1.30
CA ASP A 77 -15.49 -6.11 -0.75
C ASP A 77 -14.82 -5.28 0.36
N ILE A 78 -13.94 -4.39 -0.07
CA ILE A 78 -13.20 -3.43 0.76
C ILE A 78 -13.58 -1.99 0.40
N LYS A 79 -14.73 -1.79 -0.26
CA LYS A 79 -15.25 -0.48 -0.69
C LYS A 79 -15.24 0.59 0.41
N PRO A 80 -15.59 0.30 1.68
CA PRO A 80 -15.53 1.30 2.76
C PRO A 80 -14.12 1.83 3.04
N PHE A 81 -13.08 1.14 2.59
CA PHE A 81 -11.68 1.53 2.80
C PHE A 81 -11.10 2.26 1.57
N GLU A 82 -11.62 1.99 0.37
CA GLU A 82 -11.08 2.52 -0.90
C GLU A 82 -11.40 4.00 -1.14
N ALA A 83 -12.62 4.43 -0.81
CA ALA A 83 -13.07 5.79 -1.11
C ALA A 83 -12.27 6.84 -0.32
N ASP A 84 -12.12 6.63 0.99
CA ASP A 84 -11.37 7.54 1.86
C ASP A 84 -9.88 7.55 1.48
N MET A 85 -9.29 6.37 1.25
CA MET A 85 -7.87 6.28 0.94
C MET A 85 -7.49 7.08 -0.30
N ARG A 86 -8.29 7.05 -1.37
CA ARG A 86 -7.94 7.76 -2.60
C ARG A 86 -7.83 9.27 -2.39
N HIS A 87 -8.69 9.84 -1.56
CA HIS A 87 -8.59 11.24 -1.18
C HIS A 87 -7.33 11.51 -0.33
N LEU A 88 -7.08 10.68 0.68
CA LEU A 88 -5.93 10.83 1.57
C LEU A 88 -4.59 10.73 0.83
N LEU A 89 -4.47 9.78 -0.10
CA LEU A 89 -3.26 9.62 -0.92
C LEU A 89 -3.03 10.85 -1.80
N ASN A 90 -4.07 11.40 -2.43
CA ASN A 90 -3.90 12.62 -3.23
C ASN A 90 -3.46 13.84 -2.39
N THR A 91 -3.93 13.92 -1.14
CA THR A 91 -3.60 15.02 -0.22
C THR A 91 -2.15 14.97 0.24
N TYR A 92 -1.65 13.78 0.59
CA TYR A 92 -0.35 13.64 1.23
C TYR A 92 0.73 13.02 0.35
N ILE A 93 0.37 12.40 -0.76
CA ILE A 93 1.30 11.72 -1.66
C ILE A 93 1.17 12.40 -3.01
N GLN A 94 1.98 13.43 -3.20
CA GLN A 94 2.20 13.97 -4.53
C GLN A 94 3.12 13.00 -5.26
N ALA A 95 2.71 12.56 -6.45
CA ALA A 95 3.55 11.73 -7.30
C ALA A 95 4.78 12.53 -7.72
N ASP A 96 5.90 12.34 -7.03
CA ASP A 96 7.19 12.73 -7.58
C ASP A 96 7.42 11.89 -8.85
N PRO A 97 7.94 12.48 -9.95
CA PRO A 97 8.28 11.73 -11.14
C PRO A 97 9.25 10.63 -10.72
N ALA A 98 8.85 9.39 -10.98
CA ALA A 98 9.54 8.18 -10.56
C ALA A 98 11.06 8.35 -10.67
N ALA A 99 11.73 8.44 -9.52
CA ALA A 99 13.15 8.16 -9.48
C ALA A 99 13.28 6.72 -9.95
N ASP A 100 13.85 6.55 -11.14
CA ASP A 100 14.16 5.30 -11.80
C ASP A 100 14.89 4.37 -10.83
N HIS A 101 14.12 3.58 -10.08
CA HIS A 101 14.64 2.48 -9.29
C HIS A 101 14.86 1.34 -10.29
N GLY A 102 16.00 1.46 -10.97
CA GLY A 102 16.50 0.46 -11.88
C GLY A 102 16.47 -0.92 -11.25
N ARG A 103 16.10 -1.89 -12.10
CA ARG A 103 16.23 -3.36 -11.96
C ARG A 103 14.94 -4.15 -11.67
N PHE A 104 13.97 -4.03 -12.56
CA PHE A 104 13.12 -5.20 -12.91
C PHE A 104 13.80 -6.01 -14.02
N GLY A 105 14.71 -6.90 -13.62
CA GLY A 105 15.42 -7.78 -14.53
C GLY A 105 15.31 -9.24 -14.16
N ALA A 106 14.35 -9.95 -14.76
CA ALA A 106 14.42 -11.37 -15.17
C ALA A 106 13.11 -11.77 -15.87
N ARG A 107 13.01 -11.51 -17.19
CA ARG A 107 13.01 -12.54 -18.26
C ARG A 107 11.88 -13.57 -18.15
N CYS A 108 10.78 -13.29 -18.85
CA CYS A 108 10.01 -14.33 -19.50
C CYS A 108 10.83 -14.87 -20.69
N ARG A 109 11.16 -16.15 -20.67
CA ARG A 109 11.39 -16.97 -21.86
C ARG A 109 10.79 -18.34 -21.60
#